data_AF-A0A399YMG7-F1
#
_entry.id   AF-A0A399YMG7-F1
#
_cell.length_a   1.000
_cell.length_b   1.000
_cell.length_c   1.000
_cell.angle_alpha   90.00
_cell.angle_beta   90.00
_cell.angle_gamma   90.00
#
_symmetry.space_group_name_H-M   'P 1'
#
loop_
_entity.id
_entity.type
_entity.pdbx_description
1 polymer ?
#
loop_
_entity_poly.entity_id
_entity_poly.type
_entity_poly.pdbx_seq_one_letter_code
_entity_poly.pdbx_strand_id
1 'polypeptide(L)'
;MDDALISAFWADARLRGGINPVAGYLGATAADTLPPPAWSFGATPAEADRLLAQVLAGRRTATTSALWDYEEEARARAEAESESGDPIDPGDREDPSDRGGDTLVETRLDLALPAPGSLSIIVDGQEMPRALVRTTRVDLVPYGEVDEAHALREGFGSLAEWRAEHRRFFTEHAPAGRELTDETMLVLERFVVLVPATARRAAKRAGLL
;
A
#
# COMPACT_ATOMS: atom_id res chain seq x y z
N MET A 1 15.58 -5.39 -4.32
CA MET A 1 15.16 -4.17 -5.04
C MET A 1 16.32 -3.19 -5.20
N ASP A 2 16.50 -2.60 -6.39
CA ASP A 2 17.59 -1.64 -6.67
C ASP A 2 17.09 -0.19 -6.53
N ASP A 3 17.56 0.49 -5.48
CA ASP A 3 17.19 1.87 -5.15
C ASP A 3 17.54 2.87 -6.26
N ALA A 4 18.61 2.64 -7.03
CA ALA A 4 19.00 3.52 -8.12
C ALA A 4 18.00 3.42 -9.28
N LEU A 5 17.51 2.21 -9.58
CA LEU A 5 16.48 1.99 -10.59
C LEU A 5 15.13 2.60 -10.18
N ILE A 6 14.73 2.43 -8.91
CA ILE A 6 13.50 3.04 -8.37
C ILE A 6 13.60 4.57 -8.43
N SER A 7 14.72 5.14 -8.01
CA SER A 7 14.96 6.59 -8.05
C SER A 7 14.94 7.15 -9.47
N ALA A 8 15.58 6.45 -10.42
CA ALA A 8 15.60 6.84 -11.83
C ALA A 8 14.19 6.76 -12.46
N PHE A 9 13.42 5.71 -12.15
CA PHE A 9 12.03 5.61 -12.60
C PHE A 9 11.18 6.72 -12.01
N TRP A 10 11.32 7.00 -10.71
CA TRP A 10 10.57 8.05 -10.04
C TRP A 10 10.82 9.43 -10.67
N ALA A 11 12.09 9.78 -10.91
CA ALA A 11 12.45 11.03 -11.56
C ALA A 11 11.78 11.20 -12.93
N ASP A 12 11.77 10.15 -13.77
CA ASP A 12 11.10 10.16 -15.07
C ASP A 12 9.56 10.17 -14.93
N ALA A 13 9.01 9.43 -13.98
CA ALA A 13 7.58 9.32 -13.76
C ALA A 13 6.97 10.64 -13.26
N ARG A 14 7.67 11.39 -12.40
CA ARG A 14 7.21 12.74 -11.98
C ARG A 14 7.04 13.69 -13.15
N LEU A 15 8.00 13.67 -14.08
CA LEU A 15 7.97 14.51 -15.27
C LEU A 15 6.82 14.12 -16.21
N ARG A 16 6.62 12.82 -16.45
CA ARG A 16 5.56 12.32 -17.34
C ARG A 16 4.17 12.40 -16.73
N GLY A 17 4.04 12.19 -15.43
CA GLY A 17 2.78 12.21 -14.68
C GLY A 17 2.31 13.61 -14.30
N GLY A 18 3.07 14.67 -14.64
CA GLY A 18 2.73 16.04 -14.25
C GLY A 18 2.75 16.26 -12.73
N ILE A 19 3.51 15.46 -11.98
CA ILE A 19 3.64 15.54 -10.51
C ILE A 19 4.69 16.59 -10.12
N ASN A 20 5.09 17.44 -11.06
CA ASN A 20 5.97 18.56 -10.78
C ASN A 20 5.09 19.73 -10.32
N PRO A 21 5.17 20.19 -9.07
CA PRO A 21 4.65 21.51 -8.75
C PRO A 21 5.46 22.48 -9.59
N VAL A 22 4.80 23.34 -10.35
CA VAL A 22 5.47 24.52 -10.90
C VAL A 22 6.15 25.18 -9.69
N ALA A 23 7.48 25.24 -9.70
CA ALA A 23 8.36 25.67 -8.61
C ALA A 23 8.24 27.18 -8.28
N GLY A 24 7.03 27.74 -8.35
CA GLY A 24 6.78 29.17 -8.31
C GLY A 24 6.17 29.69 -7.02
N TYR A 25 5.33 28.94 -6.28
CA TYR A 25 4.55 29.59 -5.22
C TYR A 25 4.05 28.73 -4.05
N LEU A 26 4.20 27.41 -4.08
CA LEU A 26 3.89 26.54 -2.95
C LEU A 26 5.17 25.77 -2.63
N GLY A 27 5.74 26.00 -1.45
CA GLY A 27 6.99 25.37 -1.05
C GLY A 27 6.90 23.85 -1.26
N ALA A 28 7.74 23.31 -2.14
CA ALA A 28 7.87 21.88 -2.31
C ALA A 28 8.24 21.28 -0.95
N THR A 29 7.37 20.45 -0.39
CA THR A 29 7.72 19.71 0.82
C THR A 29 8.73 18.63 0.43
N ALA A 30 9.70 18.33 1.29
CA ALA A 30 10.73 17.32 1.02
C ALA A 30 10.14 15.90 0.75
N ALA A 31 8.89 15.68 1.17
CA ALA A 31 8.12 14.47 0.86
C ALA A 31 7.85 14.27 -0.64
N ASP A 32 7.79 15.35 -1.44
CA ASP A 32 7.55 15.26 -2.89
C ASP A 32 8.81 14.84 -3.69
N THR A 33 9.97 14.77 -3.02
CA THR A 33 11.24 14.41 -3.66
C THR A 33 11.62 12.94 -3.53
N LEU A 34 11.19 12.26 -2.46
CA LEU A 34 11.52 10.85 -2.24
C LEU A 34 10.66 9.94 -3.13
N PRO A 35 11.21 8.81 -3.63
CA PRO A 35 10.40 7.83 -4.32
C PRO A 35 9.33 7.28 -3.36
N PRO A 36 8.08 7.13 -3.82
CA PRO A 36 7.07 6.46 -3.01
C PRO A 36 7.42 4.97 -2.82
N PRO A 37 6.74 4.27 -1.90
CA PRO A 37 6.95 2.84 -1.69
C PRO A 37 6.86 2.04 -3.00
N ALA A 38 7.76 1.08 -3.15
CA ALA A 38 7.83 0.20 -4.30
C ALA A 38 7.55 -1.24 -3.89
N TRP A 39 6.62 -1.91 -4.56
CA TRP A 39 6.15 -3.25 -4.21
C TRP A 39 5.61 -4.00 -5.43
N SER A 40 5.54 -5.33 -5.35
CA SER A 40 4.98 -6.20 -6.40
C SER A 40 3.67 -6.84 -5.96
N PHE A 41 2.81 -7.15 -6.92
CA PHE A 41 1.61 -7.95 -6.66
C PHE A 41 1.95 -9.43 -6.45
N GLY A 42 1.16 -10.12 -5.63
CA GLY A 42 1.29 -11.57 -5.42
C GLY A 42 2.52 -11.97 -4.60
N ALA A 43 2.60 -13.26 -4.28
CA ALA A 43 3.67 -13.80 -3.43
C ALA A 43 4.86 -14.35 -4.25
N THR A 44 4.66 -14.56 -5.56
CA THR A 44 5.70 -15.12 -6.45
C THR A 44 6.03 -14.19 -7.62
N PRO A 45 7.25 -14.26 -8.19
CA PRO A 45 7.62 -13.49 -9.38
C PRO A 45 6.66 -13.67 -10.57
N ALA A 46 6.18 -14.89 -10.80
CA ALA A 46 5.25 -15.18 -11.88
C ALA A 46 3.87 -14.54 -11.65
N GLU A 47 3.39 -14.51 -10.40
CA GLU A 47 2.17 -13.80 -10.05
C GLU A 47 2.32 -12.29 -10.19
N ALA A 48 3.46 -11.73 -9.78
CA ALA A 48 3.78 -10.32 -9.96
C ALA A 48 3.66 -9.91 -11.42
N ASP A 49 4.29 -10.64 -12.33
CA ASP A 49 4.24 -10.38 -13.77
C ASP A 49 2.81 -10.46 -14.32
N ARG A 50 2.07 -11.52 -13.94
CA ARG A 50 0.69 -11.77 -14.40
C ARG A 50 -0.25 -10.65 -13.95
N LEU A 51 -0.20 -10.27 -12.67
CA LEU A 51 -1.08 -9.28 -12.07
C LEU A 51 -0.73 -7.86 -12.55
N LEU A 52 0.56 -7.55 -12.66
CA LEU A 52 1.01 -6.30 -13.27
C LEU A 52 0.53 -6.17 -14.71
N ALA A 53 0.55 -7.24 -15.50
CA ALA A 53 0.02 -7.19 -16.87
C ALA A 53 -1.48 -6.85 -16.91
N GLN A 54 -2.27 -7.27 -15.92
CA GLN A 54 -3.68 -6.87 -15.79
C GLN A 54 -3.81 -5.38 -15.43
N VAL A 55 -2.95 -4.87 -14.56
CA VAL A 55 -2.90 -3.44 -14.19
C VAL A 55 -2.56 -2.57 -15.39
N LEU A 56 -1.50 -2.92 -16.12
CA LEU A 56 -1.06 -2.18 -17.33
C LEU A 56 -2.09 -2.24 -18.46
N ALA A 57 -2.89 -3.31 -18.52
CA ALA A 57 -4.01 -3.43 -19.46
C ALA A 57 -5.28 -2.71 -18.99
N GLY A 58 -5.29 -2.10 -17.80
CA GLY A 58 -6.47 -1.43 -17.22
C GLY A 58 -7.58 -2.37 -16.76
N ARG A 59 -7.31 -3.69 -16.68
CA ARG A 59 -8.27 -4.69 -16.20
C ARG A 59 -8.31 -4.79 -14.68
N ARG A 60 -7.17 -4.54 -14.02
CA ARG A 60 -7.05 -4.49 -12.57
C ARG A 60 -6.81 -3.04 -12.14
N THR A 61 -7.74 -2.50 -11.37
CA THR A 61 -7.78 -1.12 -10.86
C THR A 61 -8.06 -1.07 -9.36
N ALA A 62 -8.05 -2.24 -8.70
CA ALA A 62 -8.21 -2.39 -7.28
C ALA A 62 -7.27 -3.45 -6.72
N THR A 63 -7.02 -3.38 -5.42
CA THR A 63 -6.33 -4.40 -4.63
C THR A 63 -7.05 -4.58 -3.29
N THR A 64 -6.79 -5.72 -2.66
CA THR A 64 -7.34 -6.06 -1.35
C THR A 64 -6.23 -6.59 -0.46
N SER A 65 -6.19 -6.09 0.77
CA SER A 65 -5.34 -6.57 1.86
C SER A 65 -6.21 -6.81 3.10
N ALA A 66 -5.75 -7.65 4.03
CA ALA A 66 -6.47 -7.86 5.27
C ALA A 66 -6.11 -6.75 6.27
N LEU A 67 -7.08 -6.29 7.07
CA LEU A 67 -6.81 -5.26 8.08
C LEU A 67 -5.78 -5.73 9.12
N TRP A 68 -5.77 -7.04 9.42
CA TRP A 68 -4.82 -7.60 10.39
C TRP A 68 -3.37 -7.44 9.95
N ASP A 69 -3.07 -7.37 8.64
CA ASP A 69 -1.69 -7.17 8.17
C ASP A 69 -1.16 -5.82 8.68
N TYR A 70 -2.01 -4.79 8.65
CA TYR A 70 -1.68 -3.46 9.20
C TYR A 70 -1.64 -3.45 10.72
N GLU A 71 -2.49 -4.23 11.40
CA GLU A 71 -2.48 -4.37 12.86
C GLU A 71 -1.17 -4.98 13.35
N GLU A 72 -0.66 -5.99 12.63
CA GLU A 72 0.61 -6.65 12.95
C GLU A 72 1.80 -5.72 12.71
N GLU A 73 1.83 -5.02 11.57
CA GLU A 73 2.86 -4.02 11.32
C GLU A 73 2.84 -2.90 12.36
N ALA A 74 1.66 -2.42 12.77
CA ALA A 74 1.53 -1.38 13.79
C ALA A 74 2.02 -1.86 15.15
N ARG A 75 1.75 -3.12 15.51
CA ARG A 75 2.26 -3.72 16.74
C ARG A 75 3.78 -3.84 16.72
N ALA A 76 4.34 -4.33 15.62
CA ALA A 76 5.79 -4.44 15.46
C ALA A 76 6.50 -3.08 15.54
N ARG A 77 5.90 -2.02 14.96
CA ARG A 77 6.41 -0.64 15.11
C ARG A 77 6.37 -0.16 16.57
N ALA A 78 5.24 -0.33 17.25
CA ALA A 78 5.09 0.09 18.64
C ALA A 78 6.06 -0.64 19.60
N GLU A 79 6.33 -1.92 19.34
CA GLU A 79 7.33 -2.71 20.06
C GLU A 79 8.75 -2.16 19.81
N ALA A 80 9.13 -1.91 18.55
CA ALA A 80 10.43 -1.35 18.20
C ALA A 80 10.65 0.05 18.79
N GLU A 81 9.62 0.90 18.79
CA GLU A 81 9.66 2.24 19.40
C GLU A 81 9.88 2.15 20.92
N SER A 82 9.17 1.23 21.58
CA SER A 82 9.31 0.99 23.02
C SER A 82 10.71 0.48 23.41
N GLU A 83 11.36 -0.30 22.54
CA GLU A 83 12.74 -0.77 22.72
C GLU A 83 13.80 0.31 22.39
N SER A 84 13.47 1.24 21.48
CA SER A 84 14.38 2.32 21.06
C SER A 84 14.55 3.44 22.09
N GLY A 85 13.63 3.57 23.05
CA GLY A 85 13.81 4.29 24.32
C GLY A 85 14.43 5.69 24.21
N ASP A 86 13.74 6.66 23.62
CA ASP A 86 14.05 8.06 23.89
C ASP A 86 13.61 8.39 25.33
N PRO A 87 14.44 9.01 26.18
CA PRO A 87 14.04 9.32 27.55
C PRO A 87 12.90 10.33 27.55
N ILE A 88 11.76 9.98 28.15
CA ILE A 88 10.71 10.95 28.48
C ILE A 88 11.35 12.06 29.33
N ASP A 89 11.33 13.30 28.83
CA ASP A 89 11.71 14.46 29.61
C ASP A 89 10.80 14.53 30.86
N PRO A 90 11.35 14.44 32.08
CA PRO A 90 10.55 14.46 33.30
C PRO A 90 9.80 15.78 33.56
N GLY A 91 9.97 16.80 32.69
CA GLY A 91 9.28 18.09 32.75
C GLY A 91 7.78 18.07 32.41
N ASP A 92 7.28 17.09 31.66
CA ASP A 92 5.89 17.08 31.14
C ASP A 92 4.93 16.18 31.96
N ARG A 93 5.17 16.03 33.27
CA ARG A 93 4.23 15.32 34.15
C ARG A 93 3.04 16.22 34.48
N GLU A 94 1.98 16.11 33.69
CA GLU A 94 0.65 16.62 34.05
C GLU A 94 0.15 16.00 35.37
N ASP A 95 -0.48 16.83 36.20
CA ASP A 95 -0.95 16.55 37.56
C ASP A 95 -1.89 15.32 37.60
N PRO A 96 -1.65 14.33 38.49
CA PRO A 96 -2.46 13.10 38.56
C PRO A 96 -3.91 13.31 39.02
N SER A 97 -4.29 14.50 39.45
CA SER A 97 -5.61 14.76 40.06
C SER A 97 -6.76 15.04 39.07
N ASP A 98 -6.49 15.16 37.76
CA ASP A 98 -7.52 15.53 36.75
C ASP A 98 -8.08 14.35 35.92
N ARG A 99 -7.69 13.10 36.22
CA ARG A 99 -8.21 11.93 35.48
C ARG A 99 -9.54 11.43 36.04
N GLY A 100 -10.60 12.19 35.78
CA GLY A 100 -11.96 11.67 35.78
C GLY A 100 -12.28 10.97 34.46
N GLY A 101 -12.63 9.68 34.52
CA GLY A 101 -13.40 8.98 33.48
C GLY A 101 -12.61 8.43 32.29
N ASP A 102 -12.32 7.13 32.32
CA ASP A 102 -13.11 6.12 31.60
C ASP A 102 -12.25 4.86 31.39
N THR A 103 -12.87 3.72 31.65
CA THR A 103 -12.27 2.40 31.59
C THR A 103 -12.40 1.90 30.15
N LEU A 104 -11.38 1.19 29.65
CA LEU A 104 -11.23 0.64 28.29
C LEU A 104 -10.51 1.57 27.29
N VAL A 105 -9.18 1.61 27.39
CA VAL A 105 -8.35 1.86 26.19
C VAL A 105 -8.04 0.50 25.59
N GLU A 106 -8.92 0.01 24.71
CA GLU A 106 -8.48 -0.94 23.70
C GLU A 106 -7.36 -0.26 22.91
N THR A 107 -6.21 -0.93 22.81
CA THR A 107 -4.98 -0.43 22.22
C THR A 107 -5.25 0.21 20.85
N ARG A 108 -5.29 1.55 20.80
CA ARG A 108 -5.38 2.31 19.54
C ARG A 108 -4.04 2.18 18.82
N LEU A 109 -3.86 1.09 18.08
CA LEU A 109 -2.74 0.93 17.17
C LEU A 109 -2.85 2.01 16.07
N ASP A 110 -1.76 2.73 15.81
CA ASP A 110 -1.70 3.67 14.69
C ASP A 110 -1.47 2.89 13.39
N LEU A 111 -2.57 2.54 12.74
CA LEU A 111 -2.56 1.77 11.50
C LEU A 111 -2.14 2.69 10.35
N ALA A 112 -0.99 2.40 9.74
CA ALA A 112 -0.49 3.07 8.55
C ALA A 112 -1.27 2.62 7.29
N LEU A 113 -2.58 2.90 7.28
CA LEU A 113 -3.44 2.58 6.15
C LEU A 113 -3.09 3.45 4.93
N PRO A 114 -3.27 2.91 3.72
CA PRO A 114 -3.19 3.71 2.51
C PRO A 114 -4.23 4.84 2.55
N ALA A 115 -3.89 5.97 1.94
CA ALA A 115 -4.76 7.14 1.86
C ALA A 115 -5.06 7.48 0.38
N PRO A 116 -6.26 8.01 0.07
CA PRO A 116 -6.50 8.62 -1.22
C PRO A 116 -5.45 9.70 -1.52
N GLY A 117 -4.84 9.63 -2.69
CA GLY A 117 -3.73 10.48 -3.11
C GLY A 117 -2.35 9.84 -2.97
N SER A 118 -2.20 8.78 -2.15
CA SER A 118 -0.94 8.05 -1.99
C SER A 118 -0.44 7.52 -3.33
N LEU A 119 0.87 7.65 -3.54
CA LEU A 119 1.57 7.13 -4.70
C LEU A 119 2.24 5.81 -4.35
N SER A 120 2.37 4.91 -5.33
CA SER A 120 3.18 3.71 -5.20
C SER A 120 3.79 3.33 -6.55
N ILE A 121 4.98 2.74 -6.50
CA ILE A 121 5.64 2.16 -7.66
C ILE A 121 5.37 0.66 -7.68
N ILE A 122 4.77 0.15 -8.75
CA ILE A 122 4.58 -1.28 -8.95
C ILE A 122 5.79 -1.83 -9.69
N VAL A 123 6.41 -2.85 -9.13
CA VAL A 123 7.53 -3.59 -9.75
C VAL A 123 7.06 -4.94 -10.33
N ASP A 124 7.81 -5.48 -11.28
CA ASP A 124 7.59 -6.83 -11.81
C ASP A 124 8.28 -7.93 -10.98
N GLY A 125 8.19 -9.18 -11.42
CA GLY A 125 8.80 -10.32 -10.74
C GLY A 125 10.33 -10.29 -10.71
N GLN A 126 10.96 -9.38 -11.46
CA GLN A 126 12.41 -9.13 -11.42
C GLN A 126 12.75 -7.88 -10.61
N GLU A 127 11.80 -7.36 -9.83
CA GLU A 127 11.91 -6.14 -9.04
C GLU A 127 12.16 -4.86 -9.87
N MET A 128 11.89 -4.90 -11.17
CA MET A 128 12.04 -3.73 -12.03
C MET A 128 10.81 -2.84 -11.92
N PRO A 129 10.94 -1.50 -11.83
CA PRO A 129 9.78 -0.61 -11.75
C PRO A 129 9.01 -0.54 -13.07
N ARG A 130 7.69 -0.77 -13.01
CA ARG A 130 6.82 -0.91 -14.19
C ARG A 130 5.62 0.00 -14.23
N ALA A 131 5.16 0.53 -13.11
CA ALA A 131 4.09 1.52 -13.10
C ALA A 131 4.19 2.45 -11.91
N LEU A 132 3.79 3.71 -12.08
CA LEU A 132 3.41 4.59 -10.98
C LEU A 132 1.88 4.59 -10.89
N VAL A 133 1.36 4.22 -9.73
CA VAL A 133 -0.08 4.25 -9.43
C VAL A 133 -0.39 5.32 -8.38
N ARG A 134 -1.64 5.76 -8.38
CA ARG A 134 -2.21 6.61 -7.33
C ARG A 134 -3.45 5.95 -6.75
N THR A 135 -3.48 5.77 -5.44
CA THR A 135 -4.69 5.35 -4.73
C THR A 135 -5.72 6.48 -4.81
N THR A 136 -6.92 6.15 -5.24
CA THR A 136 -8.04 7.08 -5.44
C THR A 136 -9.12 6.93 -4.38
N ARG A 137 -9.21 5.75 -3.76
CA ARG A 137 -10.18 5.43 -2.74
C ARG A 137 -9.68 4.27 -1.89
N VAL A 138 -9.98 4.33 -0.60
CA VAL A 138 -9.75 3.27 0.37
C VAL A 138 -11.04 3.07 1.14
N ASP A 139 -11.53 1.85 1.21
CA ASP A 139 -12.73 1.47 1.96
C ASP A 139 -12.38 0.31 2.91
N LEU A 140 -12.89 0.35 4.15
CA LEU A 140 -12.83 -0.78 5.07
C LEU A 140 -14.14 -1.55 4.99
N VAL A 141 -14.08 -2.81 4.54
CA VAL A 141 -15.28 -3.62 4.26
C VAL A 141 -15.11 -5.02 4.84
N PRO A 142 -16.12 -5.58 5.53
CA PRO A 142 -16.10 -7.00 5.92
C PRO A 142 -16.00 -7.92 4.70
N TYR A 143 -15.24 -9.01 4.78
CA TYR A 143 -15.05 -9.98 3.69
C TYR A 143 -16.39 -10.50 3.12
N GLY A 144 -17.38 -10.72 3.98
CA GLY A 144 -18.72 -11.16 3.60
C GLY A 144 -19.54 -10.13 2.85
N GLU A 145 -19.21 -8.84 2.96
CA GLU A 145 -19.91 -7.71 2.36
C GLU A 145 -19.25 -7.18 1.07
N VAL A 146 -18.12 -7.76 0.66
CA VAL A 146 -17.48 -7.39 -0.62
C VAL A 146 -18.43 -7.70 -1.78
N ASP A 147 -18.67 -6.68 -2.60
CA ASP A 147 -19.57 -6.74 -3.75
C ASP A 147 -18.86 -7.21 -5.03
N GLU A 148 -19.68 -7.60 -6.02
CA GLU A 148 -19.17 -8.02 -7.32
C GLU A 148 -18.47 -6.88 -8.08
N ALA A 149 -18.85 -5.63 -7.83
CA ALA A 149 -18.25 -4.47 -8.47
C ALA A 149 -16.78 -4.30 -8.06
N HIS A 150 -16.41 -4.67 -6.83
CA HIS A 150 -15.03 -4.73 -6.38
C HIS A 150 -14.27 -5.90 -7.02
N ALA A 151 -14.87 -7.10 -7.02
CA ALA A 151 -14.29 -8.28 -7.66
C ALA A 151 -13.90 -8.04 -9.13
N LEU A 152 -14.79 -7.39 -9.89
CA LEU A 152 -14.54 -7.00 -11.28
C LEU A 152 -13.40 -5.98 -11.41
N ARG A 153 -13.28 -5.02 -10.47
CA ARG A 153 -12.17 -4.03 -10.46
C ARG A 153 -10.82 -4.67 -10.16
N GLU A 154 -10.81 -5.75 -9.40
CA GLU A 154 -9.62 -6.58 -9.22
C GLU A 154 -9.31 -7.48 -10.43
N GLY A 155 -10.15 -7.47 -11.46
CA GLY A 155 -9.93 -8.24 -12.67
C GLY A 155 -10.35 -9.71 -12.56
N PHE A 156 -11.21 -10.05 -11.60
CA PHE A 156 -11.92 -11.33 -11.57
C PHE A 156 -13.15 -11.28 -12.46
N GLY A 157 -13.63 -12.43 -12.92
CA GLY A 157 -14.84 -12.52 -13.76
C GLY A 157 -16.14 -12.53 -12.95
N SER A 158 -16.08 -12.92 -11.68
CA SER A 158 -17.24 -12.96 -10.78
C SER A 158 -16.84 -12.82 -9.30
N LEU A 159 -17.82 -12.51 -8.44
CA LEU A 159 -17.63 -12.51 -6.99
C LEU A 159 -17.26 -13.89 -6.44
N ALA A 160 -17.79 -14.97 -7.03
CA ALA A 160 -17.51 -16.34 -6.58
C ALA A 160 -16.04 -16.72 -6.80
N GLU A 161 -15.49 -16.38 -7.97
CA GLU A 161 -14.05 -16.57 -8.27
C GLU A 161 -13.18 -15.75 -7.32
N TRP A 162 -13.55 -14.48 -7.10
CA TRP A 162 -12.85 -13.60 -6.17
C TRP A 162 -12.84 -14.19 -4.75
N ARG A 163 -13.99 -14.67 -4.25
CA ARG A 163 -14.09 -15.26 -2.91
C ARG A 163 -13.25 -16.53 -2.79
N ALA A 164 -13.27 -17.40 -3.79
CA ALA A 164 -12.51 -18.64 -3.77
C ALA A 164 -10.99 -18.39 -3.70
N GLU A 165 -10.48 -17.47 -4.53
CA GLU A 165 -9.05 -17.13 -4.54
C GLU A 165 -8.64 -16.42 -3.25
N HIS A 166 -9.40 -15.42 -2.79
CA HIS A 166 -9.08 -14.68 -1.57
C HIS A 166 -9.21 -15.53 -0.31
N ARG A 167 -10.16 -16.46 -0.27
CA ARG A 167 -10.26 -17.42 0.84
C ARG A 167 -9.00 -18.26 0.93
N ARG A 168 -8.54 -18.81 -0.19
CA ARG A 168 -7.28 -19.56 -0.22
C ARG A 168 -6.11 -18.69 0.22
N PHE A 169 -5.97 -17.50 -0.37
CA PHE A 169 -4.86 -16.59 -0.09
C PHE A 169 -4.80 -16.20 1.39
N PHE A 170 -5.90 -15.70 1.95
CA PHE A 170 -5.93 -15.26 3.35
C PHE A 170 -5.81 -16.42 4.32
N THR A 171 -6.34 -17.60 4.03
CA THR A 171 -6.12 -18.78 4.89
C THR A 171 -4.66 -19.22 4.88
N GLU A 172 -3.97 -19.13 3.74
CA GLU A 172 -2.55 -19.48 3.63
C GLU A 172 -1.62 -18.48 4.34
N HIS A 173 -2.01 -17.20 4.38
CA HIS A 173 -1.20 -16.10 4.94
C HIS A 173 -1.74 -15.55 6.27
N ALA A 174 -2.80 -16.15 6.83
CA ALA A 174 -3.34 -15.71 8.11
C ALA A 174 -2.31 -15.93 9.22
N PRO A 175 -2.17 -14.98 10.14
CA PRO A 175 -1.30 -15.16 11.29
C PRO A 175 -1.84 -16.23 12.23
N ALA A 176 -0.96 -16.76 13.07
CA ALA A 176 -1.28 -17.88 13.95
C ALA A 176 -2.50 -17.56 14.84
N GLY A 177 -3.56 -18.37 14.70
CA GLY A 177 -4.79 -18.23 15.48
C GLY A 177 -5.81 -17.24 14.91
N ARG A 178 -5.56 -16.62 13.74
CA ARG A 178 -6.59 -15.93 12.96
C ARG A 178 -7.16 -16.87 11.90
N GLU A 179 -8.45 -16.74 11.66
CA GLU A 179 -9.16 -17.42 10.57
C GLU A 179 -9.91 -16.35 9.77
N LEU A 180 -9.98 -16.54 8.44
CA LEU A 180 -10.81 -15.69 7.61
C LEU A 180 -12.29 -16.01 7.87
N THR A 181 -13.02 -15.02 8.37
CA THR A 181 -14.48 -15.07 8.54
C THR A 181 -15.16 -14.00 7.69
N ASP A 182 -16.49 -14.05 7.58
CA ASP A 182 -17.25 -13.04 6.83
C ASP A 182 -17.17 -11.65 7.49
N GLU A 183 -16.88 -11.59 8.79
CA GLU A 183 -16.68 -10.37 9.58
C GLU A 183 -15.24 -9.84 9.50
N THR A 184 -14.32 -10.57 8.85
CA THR A 184 -12.94 -10.11 8.70
C THR A 184 -12.90 -8.81 7.92
N MET A 185 -12.33 -7.76 8.53
CA MET A 185 -12.17 -6.47 7.88
C MET A 185 -11.07 -6.52 6.82
N LEU A 186 -11.40 -6.04 5.62
CA LEU A 186 -10.48 -5.88 4.51
C LEU A 186 -10.26 -4.42 4.20
N VAL A 187 -9.06 -4.10 3.72
CA VAL A 187 -8.72 -2.79 3.18
C VAL A 187 -8.83 -2.90 1.65
N LEU A 188 -9.86 -2.26 1.10
CA LEU A 188 -10.12 -2.24 -0.34
C LEU A 188 -9.54 -0.96 -0.92
N GLU A 189 -8.53 -1.07 -1.76
CA GLU A 189 -7.95 0.09 -2.45
C GLU A 189 -8.39 0.12 -3.91
N ARG A 190 -8.73 1.31 -4.41
CA ARG A 190 -8.91 1.58 -5.84
C ARG A 190 -7.81 2.52 -6.29
N PHE A 191 -7.19 2.25 -7.41
CA PHE A 191 -6.09 3.06 -7.93
C PHE A 191 -6.20 3.31 -9.42
N VAL A 192 -5.44 4.29 -9.88
CA VAL A 192 -5.23 4.58 -11.31
C VAL A 192 -3.75 4.51 -11.64
N VAL A 193 -3.41 4.00 -12.82
CA VAL A 193 -2.05 4.07 -13.36
C VAL A 193 -1.84 5.49 -13.88
N LEU A 194 -0.89 6.22 -13.28
CA LEU A 194 -0.48 7.54 -13.76
C LEU A 194 0.53 7.42 -14.88
N VAL A 195 1.50 6.51 -14.71
CA VAL A 195 2.64 6.39 -15.61
C VAL A 195 3.01 4.91 -15.78
N PRO A 196 2.78 4.31 -16.96
CA PRO A 196 3.37 3.01 -17.28
C PRO A 196 4.86 3.18 -17.60
N ALA A 197 5.70 2.26 -17.14
CA ALA A 197 7.04 2.11 -17.67
C ALA A 197 6.91 1.56 -19.08
N THR A 198 7.19 2.37 -20.09
CA THR A 198 7.48 1.82 -21.41
C THR A 198 8.82 1.09 -21.26
N ALA A 199 8.77 -0.25 -21.16
CA ALA A 199 9.91 -1.14 -20.88
C ALA A 199 11.19 -0.83 -21.70
N ARG A 200 11.05 -0.16 -22.84
CA ARG A 200 12.13 0.15 -23.78
C ARG A 200 12.79 1.53 -23.62
N ARG A 201 12.14 2.52 -22.99
CA ARG A 201 12.65 3.91 -22.95
C ARG A 201 13.37 4.29 -21.64
N ALA A 202 13.02 3.65 -20.52
CA ALA A 202 13.70 3.88 -19.25
C ALA A 202 15.13 3.30 -19.27
N ALA A 203 15.27 2.03 -19.67
CA ALA A 203 16.57 1.36 -19.78
C ALA A 203 17.51 2.03 -20.80
N LYS A 204 17.00 2.50 -21.95
CA LYS A 204 17.80 3.28 -22.93
C LYS A 204 18.23 4.65 -22.42
N ARG A 205 17.42 5.32 -21.58
CA ARG A 205 17.77 6.63 -20.99
C ARG A 205 18.73 6.51 -19.82
N ALA A 206 18.70 5.39 -19.09
CA ALA A 206 19.63 5.08 -18.02
C ALA A 206 20.96 4.46 -18.52
N GLY A 207 21.11 4.23 -19.84
CA GLY A 207 22.34 3.66 -20.42
C GLY A 207 22.56 2.18 -20.08
N LEU A 208 21.49 1.46 -19.71
CA LEU A 208 21.53 0.04 -19.30
C LEU A 208 21.14 -0.93 -20.44
N LEU A 209 20.88 -0.39 -21.64
CA LEU A 209 20.64 -1.10 -22.91
C LEU A 209 21.27 -0.34 -24.08
#